data_AF-X1K0F8-F1
#
_entry.id   AF-X1K0F8-F1
#
_cell.length_a   1.000
_cell.length_b   1.000
_cell.length_c   1.000
_cell.angle_alpha   90.00
_cell.angle_beta   90.00
_cell.angle_gamma   90.00
#
_symmetry.space_group_name_H-M   'P 1'
#
loop_
_entity.id
_entity.type
_entity.pdbx_description
1 polymer ?
#
loop_
_entity_poly.entity_id
_entity_poly.type
_entity_poly.pdbx_seq_one_letter_code
_entity_poly.pdbx_strand_id
1 'polypeptide(L)'
;CGGFGCAPPPVPYDCFTGILTESLAKLGYVSDPRLKKAYEWLIQRQRLDGGFWCKNRGLPGGPREKEPSCAFATLCVLSALVQNPELKKSTFARKSAAFLFKCWVNRGKIKYTGHDSQIGKGWEKLKYPFTDYRILKYLDIHSQLEFSKNDFRLIEIMNMLITKQDEKGHFYAESIHKVWSDFDFGQKKLPSRWLTLIVYCIAKRMIS
;
A
#
# COMPACT_ATOMS: atom_id res chain seq x y z
N CYS A 1 20.67 -12.70 5.40
CA CYS A 1 19.49 -12.49 4.55
C CYS A 1 18.32 -12.04 5.44
N GLY A 2 17.58 -10.99 5.06
CA GLY A 2 16.42 -10.50 5.82
C GLY A 2 15.09 -10.54 5.06
N GLY A 3 15.11 -10.85 3.76
CA GLY A 3 13.90 -10.98 2.95
C GLY A 3 13.16 -12.29 3.20
N PHE A 4 11.84 -12.26 3.07
CA PHE A 4 10.98 -13.43 3.17
C PHE A 4 10.70 -14.03 1.78
N GLY A 5 10.71 -15.36 1.67
CA GLY A 5 10.38 -16.11 0.45
C GLY A 5 9.27 -17.14 0.69
N CYS A 6 8.55 -17.53 -0.37
CA CYS A 6 7.32 -18.32 -0.28
C CYS A 6 7.40 -19.77 -0.81
N ALA A 7 8.46 -20.16 -1.54
CA ALA A 7 8.60 -21.51 -2.12
C ALA A 7 10.06 -21.99 -2.08
N PRO A 8 10.35 -23.29 -1.92
CA PRO A 8 11.72 -23.81 -1.93
C PRO A 8 12.36 -23.80 -3.34
N PRO A 9 13.64 -23.38 -3.49
CA PRO A 9 14.44 -22.67 -2.50
C PRO A 9 13.89 -21.24 -2.28
N PRO A 10 13.81 -20.74 -1.03
CA PRO A 10 13.12 -19.49 -0.71
C PRO A 10 13.78 -18.30 -1.40
N VAL A 11 13.15 -17.83 -2.49
CA VAL A 11 13.52 -16.58 -3.16
C VAL A 11 12.74 -15.44 -2.53
N PRO A 12 13.42 -14.41 -1.97
CA PRO A 12 12.73 -13.30 -1.35
C PRO A 12 12.14 -12.34 -2.38
N TYR A 13 10.95 -11.82 -2.07
CA TYR A 13 10.22 -10.86 -2.91
C TYR A 13 9.86 -9.60 -2.11
N ASP A 14 9.93 -8.42 -2.75
CA ASP A 14 9.63 -7.13 -2.11
C ASP A 14 8.20 -7.10 -1.54
N CYS A 15 7.24 -7.50 -2.36
CA CYS A 15 5.83 -7.56 -2.00
C CYS A 15 5.59 -8.48 -0.79
N PHE A 16 6.15 -9.69 -0.82
CA PHE A 16 5.99 -10.68 0.25
C PHE A 16 6.69 -10.24 1.55
N THR A 17 7.91 -9.71 1.41
CA THR A 17 8.68 -9.18 2.55
C THR A 17 7.97 -7.99 3.18
N GLY A 18 7.43 -7.06 2.38
CA GLY A 18 6.65 -5.93 2.85
C GLY A 18 5.41 -6.35 3.63
N ILE A 19 4.62 -7.29 3.09
CA ILE A 19 3.42 -7.81 3.76
C ILE A 19 3.76 -8.42 5.13
N LEU A 20 4.73 -9.32 5.19
CA LEU A 20 5.10 -9.98 6.45
C LEU A 20 5.74 -9.00 7.43
N THR A 21 6.52 -8.03 6.94
CA THR A 21 7.11 -6.99 7.80
C THR A 21 6.02 -6.09 8.40
N GLU A 22 5.03 -5.67 7.60
CA GLU A 22 3.85 -4.93 8.07
C GLU A 22 3.09 -5.74 9.16
N SER A 23 2.80 -7.01 8.90
CA SER A 23 2.06 -7.86 9.83
C SER A 23 2.79 -8.04 11.15
N LEU A 24 4.08 -8.36 11.13
CA LEU A 24 4.88 -8.54 12.34
C LEU A 24 5.06 -7.23 13.12
N ALA A 25 5.23 -6.10 12.41
CA ALA A 25 5.28 -4.79 13.04
C ALA A 25 3.97 -4.46 13.78
N LYS A 26 2.81 -4.71 13.15
CA LYS A 26 1.49 -4.51 13.76
C LYS A 26 1.24 -5.43 14.97
N LEU A 27 1.90 -6.59 15.04
CA LEU A 27 1.88 -7.48 16.19
C LEU A 27 2.83 -7.07 17.32
N GLY A 28 3.53 -5.93 17.19
CA GLY A 28 4.41 -5.39 18.24
C GLY A 28 5.88 -5.76 18.11
N TYR A 29 6.29 -6.44 17.03
CA TYR A 29 7.68 -6.91 16.85
C TYR A 29 8.62 -5.88 16.19
N VAL A 30 8.26 -4.59 16.14
CA VAL A 30 9.06 -3.52 15.49
C VAL A 30 10.52 -3.53 15.95
N SER A 31 10.77 -3.80 17.23
CA SER A 31 12.11 -3.83 17.83
C SER A 31 12.84 -5.17 17.70
N ASP A 32 12.21 -6.20 17.12
CA ASP A 32 12.83 -7.52 16.96
C ASP A 32 14.02 -7.44 15.97
N PRO A 33 15.22 -7.95 16.34
CA PRO A 33 16.39 -7.90 15.47
C PRO A 33 16.20 -8.57 14.10
N ARG A 34 15.32 -9.58 14.00
CA ARG A 34 14.99 -10.25 12.73
C ARG A 34 14.14 -9.35 11.85
N LEU A 35 13.20 -8.61 12.44
CA LEU A 35 12.38 -7.65 11.70
C LEU A 35 13.21 -6.44 11.26
N LYS A 36 14.18 -5.99 12.06
CA LYS A 36 15.16 -4.98 11.65
C LYS A 36 15.92 -5.39 10.38
N LYS A 37 16.37 -6.65 10.29
CA LYS A 37 17.00 -7.19 9.08
C LYS A 37 16.07 -7.17 7.85
N ALA A 38 14.77 -7.38 8.05
CA ALA A 38 13.78 -7.30 6.97
C ALA A 38 13.61 -5.85 6.48
N TYR A 39 13.56 -4.87 7.39
CA TYR A 39 13.55 -3.46 7.04
C TYR A 39 14.82 -3.03 6.28
N GLU A 40 15.99 -3.42 6.77
CA GLU A 40 17.28 -3.16 6.10
C GLU A 40 17.32 -3.76 4.68
N TRP A 41 16.81 -4.99 4.54
CA TRP A 41 16.71 -5.65 3.24
C TRP A 41 15.77 -4.91 2.28
N LEU A 42 14.63 -4.41 2.78
CA LEU A 42 13.70 -3.61 1.97
C LEU A 42 14.33 -2.29 1.50
N ILE A 43 14.92 -1.49 2.40
CA ILE A 43 15.44 -0.16 2.01
C ILE A 43 16.58 -0.24 0.99
N GLN A 44 17.40 -1.29 1.02
CA GLN A 44 18.48 -1.52 0.05
C GLN A 44 17.97 -1.81 -1.37
N ARG A 45 16.67 -2.07 -1.53
CA ARG A 45 16.06 -2.47 -2.81
C ARG A 45 15.20 -1.38 -3.42
N GLN A 46 15.17 -0.19 -2.81
CA GLN A 46 14.48 0.94 -3.40
C GLN A 46 15.13 1.29 -4.74
N ARG A 47 14.30 1.40 -5.78
CA ARG A 47 14.74 1.73 -7.14
C ARG A 47 14.93 3.23 -7.31
N LEU A 48 15.54 3.63 -8.42
CA LEU A 48 15.85 5.03 -8.73
C LEU A 48 14.60 5.93 -8.79
N ASP A 49 13.44 5.37 -9.19
CA ASP A 49 12.17 6.08 -9.22
C ASP A 49 11.43 6.14 -7.87
N GLY A 50 12.04 5.59 -6.80
CA GLY A 50 11.50 5.55 -5.44
C GLY A 50 10.58 4.37 -5.13
N GLY A 51 10.26 3.54 -6.12
CA GLY A 51 9.42 2.36 -5.95
C GLY A 51 10.19 1.05 -5.74
N PHE A 52 9.44 -0.04 -5.81
CA PHE A 52 9.91 -1.41 -5.59
C PHE A 52 9.40 -2.37 -6.67
N TRP A 53 10.09 -3.50 -6.86
CA TRP A 53 9.66 -4.52 -7.80
C TRP A 53 10.11 -5.91 -7.38
N CYS A 54 9.17 -6.86 -7.32
CA CYS A 54 9.44 -8.21 -6.85
C CYS A 54 10.49 -8.97 -7.71
N LYS A 55 10.95 -8.44 -8.85
CA LYS A 55 12.05 -9.02 -9.65
C LYS A 55 13.38 -8.28 -9.39
N ASN A 56 14.43 -9.04 -9.06
CA ASN A 56 15.80 -8.52 -8.84
C ASN A 56 16.47 -7.88 -10.07
N ARG A 57 15.82 -7.87 -11.24
CA ARG A 57 16.42 -7.44 -12.51
C ARG A 57 16.43 -5.94 -12.76
N GLY A 58 15.76 -5.14 -11.92
CA GLY A 58 15.74 -3.68 -12.10
C GLY A 58 16.20 -2.89 -10.89
N LEU A 59 17.07 -3.49 -10.07
CA LEU A 59 17.94 -2.72 -9.18
C LEU A 59 18.91 -1.87 -10.01
N PRO A 60 19.51 -0.81 -9.42
CA PRO A 60 20.51 0.00 -10.09
C PRO A 60 21.64 -0.85 -10.71
N GLY A 61 22.00 -0.57 -11.97
CA GLY A 61 22.94 -1.35 -12.78
C GLY A 61 22.37 -2.63 -13.40
N GLY A 62 21.10 -2.96 -13.14
CA GLY A 62 20.43 -4.16 -13.65
C GLY A 62 19.89 -4.01 -15.08
N PRO A 63 19.63 -5.13 -15.80
CA PRO A 63 19.19 -5.12 -17.20
C PRO A 63 17.82 -4.46 -17.42
N ARG A 64 17.02 -4.29 -16.35
CA ARG A 64 15.68 -3.68 -16.38
C ARG A 64 15.60 -2.47 -15.44
N GLU A 65 16.71 -1.77 -15.22
CA GLU A 65 16.76 -0.55 -14.39
C GLU A 65 15.83 0.55 -14.90
N LYS A 66 15.82 0.78 -16.23
CA LYS A 66 15.01 1.81 -16.90
C LYS A 66 13.51 1.55 -16.86
N GLU A 67 13.11 0.34 -16.47
CA GLU A 67 11.70 0.01 -16.32
C GLU A 67 11.09 0.64 -15.06
N PRO A 68 9.79 0.90 -15.06
CA PRO A 68 9.08 1.37 -13.86
C PRO A 68 9.13 0.36 -12.71
N SER A 69 9.03 0.88 -11.49
CA SER A 69 8.64 0.09 -10.32
C SER A 69 7.19 -0.40 -10.39
N CYS A 70 6.87 -1.40 -9.54
CA CYS A 70 5.52 -1.94 -9.33
C CYS A 70 4.78 -1.15 -8.23
N ALA A 71 3.60 -0.61 -8.50
CA ALA A 71 2.82 0.14 -7.52
C ALA A 71 2.35 -0.74 -6.36
N PHE A 72 1.90 -1.97 -6.62
CA PHE A 72 1.52 -2.89 -5.55
C PHE A 72 2.71 -3.28 -4.66
N ALA A 73 3.87 -3.60 -5.25
CA ALA A 73 5.08 -3.86 -4.46
C ALA A 73 5.47 -2.63 -3.63
N THR A 74 5.42 -1.44 -4.22
CA THR A 74 5.72 -0.19 -3.53
C THR A 74 4.74 0.08 -2.38
N LEU A 75 3.46 -0.18 -2.58
CA LEU A 75 2.42 -0.08 -1.56
C LEU A 75 2.69 -1.05 -0.39
N CYS A 76 3.04 -2.31 -0.66
CA CYS A 76 3.37 -3.31 0.36
C CYS A 76 4.65 -2.95 1.14
N VAL A 77 5.65 -2.36 0.49
CA VAL A 77 6.86 -1.93 1.21
C VAL A 77 6.57 -0.67 2.03
N LEU A 78 5.88 0.31 1.47
CA LEU A 78 5.50 1.52 2.19
C LEU A 78 4.61 1.19 3.40
N SER A 79 3.70 0.20 3.28
CA SER A 79 2.87 -0.25 4.40
C SER A 79 3.69 -0.81 5.55
N ALA A 80 4.83 -1.47 5.29
CA ALA A 80 5.77 -1.87 6.31
C ALA A 80 6.52 -0.67 6.92
N LEU A 81 7.02 0.24 6.07
CA LEU A 81 7.80 1.41 6.52
C LEU A 81 7.00 2.31 7.46
N VAL A 82 5.70 2.51 7.21
CA VAL A 82 4.87 3.37 8.06
C VAL A 82 4.66 2.83 9.48
N GLN A 83 4.86 1.52 9.70
CA GLN A 83 4.79 0.91 11.04
C GLN A 83 6.05 1.12 11.88
N ASN A 84 7.16 1.57 11.27
CA ASN A 84 8.40 1.86 11.99
C ASN A 84 8.52 3.38 12.21
N PRO A 85 8.58 3.88 13.47
CA PRO A 85 8.59 5.31 13.78
C PRO A 85 9.71 6.13 13.12
N GLU A 86 10.86 5.51 12.89
CA GLU A 86 12.01 6.15 12.22
C GLU A 86 11.84 6.10 10.70
N LEU A 87 11.53 4.91 10.16
CA LEU A 87 11.44 4.74 8.71
C LEU A 87 10.24 5.47 8.10
N LYS A 88 9.14 5.65 8.84
CA LYS A 88 7.98 6.41 8.35
C LYS A 88 8.32 7.88 8.04
N LYS A 89 9.35 8.43 8.68
CA LYS A 89 9.84 9.82 8.47
C LYS A 89 10.99 9.89 7.46
N SER A 90 11.49 8.75 7.01
CA SER A 90 12.70 8.67 6.21
C SER A 90 12.50 9.13 4.76
N THR A 91 13.61 9.39 4.07
CA THR A 91 13.62 9.67 2.63
C THR A 91 13.12 8.49 1.81
N PHE A 92 13.30 7.24 2.29
CA PHE A 92 12.76 6.05 1.63
C PHE A 92 11.23 6.08 1.58
N ALA A 93 10.57 6.34 2.71
CA ALA A 93 9.11 6.46 2.78
C ALA A 93 8.60 7.62 1.90
N ARG A 94 9.28 8.77 1.92
CA ARG A 94 8.95 9.93 1.08
C ARG A 94 9.03 9.61 -0.41
N LYS A 95 10.11 8.95 -0.86
CA LYS A 95 10.30 8.55 -2.26
C LYS A 95 9.23 7.53 -2.71
N SER A 96 8.88 6.57 -1.87
CA SER A 96 7.84 5.58 -2.18
C SER A 96 6.44 6.20 -2.24
N ALA A 97 6.13 7.13 -1.33
CA ALA A 97 4.89 7.90 -1.40
C ALA A 97 4.84 8.76 -2.68
N ALA A 98 5.93 9.44 -3.03
CA ALA A 98 6.03 10.22 -4.27
C ALA A 98 5.85 9.37 -5.53
N PHE A 99 6.41 8.15 -5.56
CA PHE A 99 6.20 7.20 -6.64
C PHE A 99 4.72 6.84 -6.79
N LEU A 100 4.04 6.50 -5.69
CA LEU A 100 2.61 6.18 -5.71
C LEU A 100 1.74 7.37 -6.17
N PHE A 101 2.07 8.59 -5.76
CA PHE A 101 1.42 9.78 -6.28
C PHE A 101 1.69 10.01 -7.77
N LYS A 102 2.88 9.66 -8.27
CA LYS A 102 3.18 9.68 -9.71
C LYS A 102 2.31 8.66 -10.46
N CYS A 103 2.04 7.49 -9.89
CA CYS A 103 1.08 6.53 -10.45
C CYS A 103 -0.34 7.14 -10.50
N TRP A 104 -0.77 7.88 -9.47
CA TRP A 104 -2.03 8.60 -9.46
C TRP A 104 -2.14 9.66 -10.56
N VAL A 105 -1.13 10.52 -10.70
CA VAL A 105 -1.12 11.58 -11.74
C VAL A 105 -1.18 11.00 -13.15
N ASN A 106 -0.56 9.83 -13.34
CA ASN A 106 -0.50 9.16 -14.63
C ASN A 106 -1.55 8.05 -14.83
N ARG A 107 -2.56 7.98 -13.94
CA ARG A 107 -3.68 7.03 -14.07
C ARG A 107 -4.33 7.14 -15.44
N GLY A 108 -4.70 6.00 -16.02
CA GLY A 108 -5.25 5.92 -17.39
C GLY A 108 -4.27 6.19 -18.54
N LYS A 109 -3.10 6.79 -18.29
CA LYS A 109 -2.10 7.13 -19.33
C LYS A 109 -1.00 6.09 -19.48
N ILE A 110 -0.74 5.29 -18.43
CA ILE A 110 0.35 4.34 -18.45
C ILE A 110 -0.16 2.90 -18.49
N LYS A 111 0.33 2.16 -19.49
CA LYS A 111 0.36 0.69 -19.51
C LYS A 111 1.80 0.26 -19.30
N TYR A 112 2.12 -0.16 -18.08
CA TYR A 112 3.41 -0.76 -17.81
C TYR A 112 3.31 -2.25 -18.16
N THR A 113 4.02 -2.69 -19.21
CA THR A 113 3.95 -4.06 -19.71
C THR A 113 4.41 -5.07 -18.64
N GLY A 114 3.50 -5.93 -18.17
CA GLY A 114 3.79 -6.93 -17.14
C GLY A 114 3.90 -6.39 -15.70
N HIS A 115 3.22 -5.27 -15.39
CA HIS A 115 3.26 -4.62 -14.08
C HIS A 115 1.88 -4.21 -13.57
N ASP A 116 1.62 -4.36 -12.28
CA ASP A 116 0.40 -3.90 -11.57
C ASP A 116 0.43 -2.41 -11.20
N SER A 117 1.17 -1.60 -11.96
CA SER A 117 1.35 -0.17 -11.69
C SER A 117 0.26 0.72 -12.26
N GLN A 118 -0.77 0.12 -12.88
CA GLN A 118 -1.89 0.86 -13.44
C GLN A 118 -2.96 1.10 -12.37
N ILE A 119 -3.27 2.36 -12.11
CA ILE A 119 -4.55 2.73 -11.51
C ILE A 119 -5.60 2.67 -12.62
N GLY A 120 -6.26 1.52 -12.69
CA GLY A 120 -7.27 1.19 -13.70
C GLY A 120 -8.68 1.14 -13.15
N LYS A 121 -9.62 0.67 -13.98
CA LYS A 121 -11.04 0.54 -13.63
C LYS A 121 -11.22 -0.27 -12.36
N GLY A 122 -11.91 0.29 -11.37
CA GLY A 122 -12.24 -0.38 -10.12
C GLY A 122 -11.19 -0.23 -9.03
N TRP A 123 -10.09 0.52 -9.24
CA TRP A 123 -9.14 0.84 -8.17
C TRP A 123 -9.81 1.61 -7.03
N GLU A 124 -10.80 2.43 -7.35
CA GLU A 124 -11.64 3.22 -6.46
C GLU A 124 -12.62 2.40 -5.62
N LYS A 125 -12.74 1.08 -5.87
CA LYS A 125 -13.68 0.23 -5.14
C LYS A 125 -13.18 -0.05 -3.72
N LEU A 126 -14.04 0.15 -2.73
CA LEU A 126 -13.79 -0.24 -1.34
C LEU A 126 -13.72 -1.77 -1.24
N LYS A 127 -12.61 -2.25 -0.67
CA LYS A 127 -12.35 -3.67 -0.38
C LYS A 127 -11.58 -3.77 0.92
N TYR A 128 -11.98 -4.76 1.73
CA TYR A 128 -11.24 -5.23 2.88
C TYR A 128 -11.31 -6.77 2.90
N PRO A 129 -10.27 -7.50 3.37
CA PRO A 129 -8.97 -7.03 3.87
C PRO A 129 -8.07 -6.35 2.81
N PHE A 130 -6.97 -5.75 3.27
CA PHE A 130 -5.98 -4.99 2.49
C PHE A 130 -5.08 -5.85 1.59
N THR A 131 -5.67 -6.69 0.75
CA THR A 131 -4.97 -7.65 -0.12
C THR A 131 -4.61 -7.11 -1.50
N ASP A 132 -5.28 -6.05 -1.95
CA ASP A 132 -5.14 -5.52 -3.33
C ASP A 132 -4.58 -4.10 -3.33
N TYR A 133 -4.04 -3.69 -4.47
CA TYR A 133 -3.78 -2.27 -4.76
C TYR A 133 -5.10 -1.53 -5.03
N ARG A 134 -5.72 -0.96 -3.99
CA ARG A 134 -6.98 -0.20 -4.07
C ARG A 134 -6.95 1.04 -3.17
N ILE A 135 -7.91 1.93 -3.40
CA ILE A 135 -8.06 3.22 -2.73
C ILE A 135 -7.97 3.14 -1.20
N LEU A 136 -8.57 2.12 -0.58
CA LEU A 136 -8.68 2.08 0.88
C LEU A 136 -7.33 1.80 1.56
N LYS A 137 -6.56 0.82 1.06
CA LYS A 137 -5.19 0.56 1.55
C LYS A 137 -4.28 1.74 1.23
N TYR A 138 -4.45 2.36 0.06
CA TYR A 138 -3.69 3.55 -0.35
C TYR A 138 -3.85 4.69 0.66
N LEU A 139 -5.09 5.06 0.98
CA LEU A 139 -5.40 6.13 1.93
C LEU A 139 -4.99 5.77 3.37
N ASP A 140 -5.17 4.51 3.79
CA ASP A 140 -4.70 4.06 5.12
C ASP A 140 -3.20 4.28 5.31
N ILE A 141 -2.39 3.94 4.31
CA ILE A 141 -0.94 4.11 4.37
C ILE A 141 -0.55 5.58 4.31
N HIS A 142 -1.07 6.33 3.34
CA HIS A 142 -0.68 7.74 3.16
C HIS A 142 -1.13 8.64 4.32
N SER A 143 -2.28 8.35 4.95
CA SER A 143 -2.74 9.11 6.13
C SER A 143 -1.84 8.96 7.36
N GLN A 144 -0.97 7.95 7.40
CA GLN A 144 0.03 7.77 8.47
C GLN A 144 1.32 8.59 8.26
N LEU A 145 1.47 9.20 7.08
CA LEU A 145 2.64 9.98 6.67
C LEU A 145 2.34 11.48 6.78
N GLU A 146 2.98 12.16 7.73
CA GLU A 146 2.74 13.59 7.99
C GLU A 146 2.91 14.45 6.74
N PHE A 147 3.97 14.21 5.97
CA PHE A 147 4.25 14.95 4.74
C PHE A 147 3.25 14.68 3.60
N SER A 148 2.38 13.68 3.71
CA SER A 148 1.37 13.36 2.69
C SER A 148 0.02 14.03 2.96
N LYS A 149 -0.28 14.41 4.21
CA LYS A 149 -1.62 14.86 4.63
C LYS A 149 -2.11 16.10 3.88
N ASN A 150 -1.21 17.04 3.62
CA ASN A 150 -1.50 18.28 2.89
C ASN A 150 -1.26 18.19 1.38
N ASP A 151 -0.94 17.00 0.86
CA ASP A 151 -0.72 16.83 -0.58
C ASP A 151 -2.07 16.87 -1.31
N PHE A 152 -2.20 17.79 -2.28
CA PHE A 152 -3.44 17.97 -3.04
C PHE A 152 -3.94 16.68 -3.70
N ARG A 153 -3.03 15.78 -4.09
CA ARG A 153 -3.39 14.49 -4.70
C ARG A 153 -4.04 13.57 -3.69
N LEU A 154 -3.57 13.59 -2.44
CA LEU A 154 -4.17 12.79 -1.37
C LEU A 154 -5.56 13.32 -1.02
N ILE A 155 -5.71 14.64 -0.95
CA ILE A 155 -6.99 15.31 -0.70
C ILE A 155 -8.00 14.98 -1.82
N GLU A 156 -7.58 15.02 -3.09
CA GLU A 156 -8.42 14.61 -4.24
C GLU A 156 -8.93 13.17 -4.09
N ILE A 157 -8.04 12.23 -3.75
CA ILE A 157 -8.40 10.82 -3.55
C ILE A 157 -9.31 10.65 -2.33
N MET A 158 -9.08 11.40 -1.25
CA MET A 158 -9.93 11.37 -0.07
C MET A 158 -11.34 11.89 -0.38
N ASN A 159 -11.47 12.97 -1.15
CA ASN A 159 -12.77 13.49 -1.58
C ASN A 159 -13.51 12.44 -2.43
N MET A 160 -12.83 11.74 -3.32
CA MET A 160 -13.40 10.62 -4.08
C MET A 160 -13.90 9.48 -3.18
N LEU A 161 -13.23 9.22 -2.05
CA LEU A 161 -13.70 8.24 -1.07
C LEU A 161 -14.96 8.75 -0.35
N ILE A 162 -14.97 10.00 0.10
CA ILE A 162 -16.08 10.58 0.87
C ILE A 162 -17.38 10.65 0.06
N THR A 163 -17.33 10.84 -1.26
CA THR A 163 -18.55 10.82 -2.09
C THR A 163 -19.27 9.46 -2.12
N LYS A 164 -18.65 8.40 -1.59
CA LYS A 164 -19.24 7.05 -1.46
C LYS A 164 -19.99 6.83 -0.15
N GLN A 165 -19.99 7.83 0.73
CA GLN A 165 -20.68 7.79 2.01
C GLN A 165 -22.21 7.82 1.80
N ASP A 166 -22.96 7.02 2.54
CA ASP A 166 -24.42 7.13 2.55
C ASP A 166 -24.91 8.28 3.46
N GLU A 167 -26.22 8.57 3.43
CA GLU A 167 -26.85 9.65 4.22
C GLU A 167 -26.62 9.53 5.73
N LYS A 168 -26.31 8.32 6.22
CA LYS A 168 -26.05 8.04 7.64
C LYS A 168 -24.57 7.99 7.99
N GLY A 169 -23.69 8.25 7.02
CA GLY A 169 -22.26 8.25 7.22
C GLY A 169 -21.58 6.90 6.97
N HIS A 170 -22.29 5.88 6.49
CA HIS A 170 -21.74 4.54 6.32
C HIS A 170 -21.15 4.28 4.93
N PHE A 171 -20.41 3.16 4.83
CA PHE A 171 -19.74 2.73 3.62
C PHE A 171 -20.06 1.27 3.30
N TYR A 172 -20.07 0.92 2.01
CA TYR A 172 -20.42 -0.40 1.51
C TYR A 172 -19.20 -1.03 0.84
N ALA A 173 -19.08 -2.36 0.89
CA ALA A 173 -18.06 -3.04 0.11
C ALA A 173 -18.44 -3.02 -1.38
N GLU A 174 -17.50 -2.64 -2.23
CA GLU A 174 -17.71 -2.59 -3.68
C GLU A 174 -16.98 -3.73 -4.40
N SER A 175 -16.02 -4.36 -3.71
CA SER A 175 -15.32 -5.57 -4.12
C SER A 175 -15.16 -6.50 -2.91
N ILE A 176 -15.44 -7.79 -3.11
CA ILE A 176 -15.51 -8.79 -2.06
C ILE A 176 -14.76 -10.05 -2.50
N HIS A 177 -14.40 -10.89 -1.54
CA HIS A 177 -13.87 -12.21 -1.80
C HIS A 177 -14.66 -13.24 -0.99
N LYS A 178 -15.07 -14.34 -1.62
CA LYS A 178 -16.03 -15.29 -1.04
C LYS A 178 -15.55 -15.98 0.23
N VAL A 179 -14.23 -16.12 0.42
CA VAL A 179 -13.64 -16.67 1.65
C VAL A 179 -14.03 -15.88 2.91
N TRP A 180 -14.40 -14.60 2.78
CA TRP A 180 -14.85 -13.77 3.90
C TRP A 180 -16.35 -13.47 3.84
N SER A 181 -17.17 -14.34 3.24
CA SER A 181 -18.62 -14.12 3.09
C SER A 181 -19.36 -13.89 4.40
N ASP A 182 -18.83 -14.42 5.51
CA ASP A 182 -19.46 -14.36 6.83
C ASP A 182 -19.17 -13.03 7.56
N PHE A 183 -18.33 -12.17 7.00
CA PHE A 183 -18.03 -10.84 7.52
C PHE A 183 -18.85 -9.76 6.82
N ASP A 184 -19.08 -8.62 7.48
CA ASP A 184 -19.88 -7.53 6.92
C ASP A 184 -19.30 -6.93 5.61
N PHE A 185 -17.99 -7.02 5.40
CA PHE A 185 -17.26 -6.59 4.20
C PHE A 185 -17.19 -7.69 3.13
N GLY A 186 -17.74 -8.88 3.41
CA GLY A 186 -17.90 -10.00 2.49
C GLY A 186 -19.12 -9.89 1.57
N GLN A 187 -19.91 -8.82 1.70
CA GLN A 187 -21.16 -8.60 0.98
C GLN A 187 -21.28 -7.11 0.56
N LYS A 188 -22.20 -6.80 -0.37
CA LYS A 188 -22.35 -5.44 -0.94
C LYS A 188 -23.72 -4.79 -0.73
N LYS A 189 -24.67 -5.49 -0.10
CA LYS A 189 -26.07 -5.08 0.04
C LYS A 189 -26.31 -4.21 1.28
N LEU A 190 -25.58 -4.46 2.35
CA LEU A 190 -25.67 -3.75 3.64
C LEU A 190 -24.40 -2.94 3.90
N PRO A 191 -24.46 -1.89 4.72
CA PRO A 191 -23.27 -1.14 5.12
C PRO A 191 -22.31 -2.04 5.93
N SER A 192 -21.00 -1.83 5.77
CA SER A 192 -19.96 -2.53 6.52
C SER A 192 -19.43 -1.61 7.63
N ARG A 193 -19.60 -2.03 8.88
CA ARG A 193 -19.07 -1.34 10.06
C ARG A 193 -17.55 -1.30 10.01
N TRP A 194 -16.90 -2.35 9.50
CA TRP A 194 -15.45 -2.40 9.32
C TRP A 194 -14.94 -1.36 8.32
N LEU A 195 -15.57 -1.28 7.14
CA LEU A 195 -15.19 -0.27 6.14
C LEU A 195 -15.44 1.13 6.68
N THR A 196 -16.60 1.36 7.29
CA THR A 196 -16.90 2.64 7.95
C THR A 196 -15.83 3.01 8.96
N LEU A 197 -15.49 2.13 9.91
CA LEU A 197 -14.46 2.39 10.91
C LEU A 197 -13.12 2.78 10.28
N ILE A 198 -12.66 2.03 9.27
CA ILE A 198 -11.39 2.30 8.58
C ILE A 198 -11.41 3.69 7.95
N VAL A 199 -12.51 4.05 7.25
CA VAL A 199 -12.63 5.37 6.62
C VAL A 199 -12.60 6.49 7.67
N TYR A 200 -13.29 6.34 8.79
CA TYR A 200 -13.24 7.32 9.88
C TYR A 200 -11.85 7.41 10.52
N CYS A 201 -11.13 6.29 10.68
CA CYS A 201 -9.75 6.31 11.16
C CYS A 201 -8.82 7.08 10.21
N ILE A 202 -8.97 6.88 8.90
CA ILE A 202 -8.24 7.62 7.86
C ILE A 202 -8.56 9.11 7.94
N ALA A 203 -9.85 9.46 7.94
CA ALA A 203 -10.30 10.85 8.01
C ALA A 203 -9.78 11.56 9.26
N LYS A 204 -9.84 10.90 10.42
CA LYS A 204 -9.30 11.43 11.68
C LYS A 204 -7.81 11.76 11.57
N ARG A 205 -7.00 10.88 10.97
CA ARG A 205 -5.56 11.12 10.77
C ARG A 205 -5.27 12.29 9.82
N MET A 206 -6.16 12.56 8.88
CA MET A 206 -6.00 13.65 7.91
C MET A 206 -6.28 15.04 8.50
N ILE A 207 -7.03 15.11 9.61
CA ILE A 207 -7.42 16.36 10.28
C ILE A 207 -6.53 16.63 11.51
N SER A 208 -5.95 15.57 12.12
CA SER A 208 -5.00 15.66 13.23
C SER A 208 -3.59 16.00 12.78
#